data_AF-A0A9E4AQA3-F1
#
_entry.id   AF-A0A9E4AQA3-F1
#
_cell.length_a   1.000
_cell.length_b   1.000
_cell.length_c   1.000
_cell.angle_alpha   90.00
_cell.angle_beta   90.00
_cell.angle_gamma   90.00
#
_symmetry.space_group_name_H-M   'P 1'
#
loop_
_entity.id
_entity.type
_entity.pdbx_description
1 polymer ?
#
loop_
_entity_poly.entity_id
_entity_poly.type
_entity_poly.pdbx_seq_one_letter_code
_entity_poly.pdbx_strand_id
1 'polypeptide(L)'
;MLKINPQYLVDDKGEKTAALLTIKEFQLLMQRLEDLEDTLEMDAAVETDQAELMEYAEAQLRKLCDSRKLNWDKMSEADRENFVNDLIHEDRECSR
;
A
#
# COMPACT_ATOMS: atom_id res chain seq x y z
N MET A 1 -13.31 -18.90 6.27
CA MET A 1 -12.86 -19.90 5.27
C MET A 1 -14.04 -20.21 4.36
N LEU A 2 -13.89 -20.01 3.05
CA LEU A 2 -14.96 -20.25 2.08
C LEU A 2 -15.30 -21.75 2.07
N LYS A 3 -16.56 -22.11 2.33
CA LYS A 3 -17.02 -23.50 2.33
C LYS A 3 -17.86 -23.74 1.07
N ILE A 4 -17.21 -24.26 0.02
CA ILE A 4 -17.84 -24.65 -1.24
C ILE A 4 -17.53 -26.12 -1.54
N ASN A 5 -18.49 -26.84 -2.14
CA ASN A 5 -18.33 -28.24 -2.54
C ASN A 5 -18.50 -28.39 -4.06
N PRO A 6 -17.50 -27.94 -4.85
CA PRO A 6 -17.59 -27.98 -6.31
C PRO A 6 -17.67 -29.42 -6.83
N GLN A 7 -18.62 -29.65 -7.73
CA GLN A 7 -18.61 -30.84 -8.60
C GLN A 7 -17.91 -30.47 -9.90
N TYR A 8 -17.22 -31.42 -10.54
CA TYR A 8 -16.42 -31.11 -11.73
C TYR A 8 -16.96 -31.82 -12.96
N LEU A 9 -17.05 -31.09 -14.06
CA LEU A 9 -17.17 -31.68 -15.39
C LEU A 9 -15.76 -31.99 -15.88
N VAL A 10 -15.58 -33.19 -16.43
CA VAL A 10 -14.30 -33.66 -16.98
C VAL A 10 -14.43 -33.89 -18.47
N ASP A 11 -13.34 -33.68 -19.22
CA ASP A 11 -13.28 -34.00 -20.63
C ASP A 11 -13.08 -35.51 -20.90
N ASP A 12 -12.98 -35.88 -22.18
CA ASP A 12 -12.77 -37.26 -22.61
C ASP A 12 -11.44 -37.87 -22.13
N LYS A 13 -10.51 -37.04 -21.62
CA LYS A 13 -9.23 -37.46 -21.03
C LYS A 13 -9.28 -37.53 -19.51
N GLY A 14 -10.40 -37.15 -18.89
CA GLY A 14 -10.59 -37.11 -17.44
C GLY A 14 -10.11 -35.81 -16.79
N GLU A 15 -9.73 -34.79 -17.57
CA GLU A 15 -9.26 -33.51 -17.06
C GLU A 15 -10.45 -32.61 -16.68
N LYS A 16 -10.37 -31.95 -15.52
CA LYS A 16 -11.45 -31.07 -15.02
C LYS A 16 -11.51 -29.79 -15.85
N THR A 17 -12.62 -29.57 -16.54
CA THR A 17 -12.83 -28.42 -17.44
C THR A 17 -13.76 -27.35 -16.87
N ALA A 18 -14.69 -27.75 -15.99
CA ALA A 18 -15.60 -26.81 -15.34
C ALA A 18 -15.95 -27.27 -13.93
N ALA A 19 -16.27 -26.31 -13.06
CA ALA A 19 -16.81 -26.55 -11.74
C ALA A 19 -18.29 -26.15 -11.71
N LEU A 20 -19.15 -27.10 -11.36
CA LEU A 20 -20.56 -26.88 -11.09
C LEU A 20 -20.73 -26.54 -9.61
N LEU A 21 -21.31 -25.37 -9.37
CA LEU A 21 -21.65 -24.87 -8.05
C LEU A 21 -23.15 -24.72 -7.94
N THR A 22 -23.68 -24.89 -6.73
CA THR A 22 -25.03 -24.39 -6.46
C THR A 22 -25.03 -22.87 -6.55
N ILE A 23 -26.19 -22.29 -6.83
CA ILE A 23 -26.33 -20.82 -6.88
C ILE A 23 -25.85 -20.17 -5.58
N LYS A 24 -26.11 -20.81 -4.42
CA LYS A 24 -25.67 -20.30 -3.12
C LYS A 24 -24.15 -20.29 -2.97
N GLU A 25 -23.47 -21.34 -3.43
CA GLU A 25 -22.01 -21.42 -3.40
C GLU A 25 -21.37 -20.43 -4.38
N PHE A 26 -21.96 -20.26 -5.56
CA PHE A 26 -21.53 -19.25 -6.52
C PHE A 26 -21.67 -17.85 -5.94
N GLN A 27 -22.81 -17.52 -5.31
CA GLN A 27 -23.01 -16.23 -4.64
C GLN A 27 -21.99 -15.99 -3.53
N LEU A 28 -21.73 -17.01 -2.70
CA LEU A 28 -20.73 -16.91 -1.64
C LEU A 28 -19.31 -16.68 -2.19
N LEU A 29 -18.97 -17.34 -3.29
CA LEU A 29 -17.70 -17.13 -3.99
C LEU A 29 -17.60 -15.72 -4.54
N MET A 30 -18.64 -15.24 -5.22
CA MET A 30 -18.68 -13.90 -5.81
C MET A 30 -18.55 -12.82 -4.74
N GLN A 31 -19.32 -12.92 -3.66
CA GLN A 31 -19.23 -11.98 -2.54
C GLN A 31 -17.81 -11.94 -1.96
N ARG A 32 -17.15 -13.09 -1.83
CA ARG A 32 -15.79 -13.12 -1.30
C ARG A 32 -14.77 -12.50 -2.27
N LEU A 33 -14.99 -12.64 -3.58
CA LEU A 33 -14.13 -12.00 -4.57
C LEU A 33 -14.27 -10.48 -4.52
N GLU A 34 -15.50 -9.97 -4.41
CA GLU A 34 -15.79 -8.54 -4.20
C GLU A 34 -15.09 -8.01 -2.94
N ASP A 35 -15.23 -8.67 -1.79
CA ASP A 35 -14.53 -8.27 -0.55
C ASP A 35 -13.00 -8.17 -0.73
N LEU A 36 -12.42 -9.05 -1.55
CA LEU A 36 -10.98 -9.07 -1.82
C LEU A 36 -10.57 -7.96 -2.78
N GLU A 37 -11.40 -7.68 -3.80
CA GLU A 37 -11.20 -6.58 -4.73
C GLU A 37 -11.24 -5.24 -3.99
N ASP A 38 -12.25 -5.01 -3.14
CA ASP A 38 -12.36 -3.81 -2.29
C ASP A 38 -11.13 -3.61 -1.41
N THR A 39 -10.58 -4.72 -0.86
CA THR A 39 -9.36 -4.67 -0.05
C THR A 39 -8.16 -4.18 -0.87
N LEU A 40 -8.00 -4.72 -2.09
CA LEU A 40 -6.91 -4.32 -2.99
C LEU A 40 -7.08 -2.87 -3.47
N GLU A 41 -8.29 -2.43 -3.74
CA GLU A 41 -8.59 -1.04 -4.11
C GLU A 41 -8.23 -0.08 -2.97
N MET A 42 -8.59 -0.43 -1.73
CA MET A 42 -8.22 0.37 -0.56
C MET A 42 -6.70 0.47 -0.39
N ASP A 43 -5.98 -0.65 -0.53
CA ASP A 43 -4.52 -0.66 -0.44
C ASP A 43 -3.88 0.24 -1.53
N ALA A 44 -4.37 0.15 -2.77
CA ALA A 44 -3.90 0.98 -3.88
C ALA A 44 -4.19 2.48 -3.66
N ALA A 45 -5.35 2.82 -3.10
CA ALA A 45 -5.69 4.19 -2.75
C ALA A 45 -4.73 4.75 -1.67
N VAL A 46 -4.44 3.95 -0.64
CA VAL A 46 -3.49 4.32 0.41
C VAL A 46 -2.07 4.50 -0.14
N GLU A 47 -1.60 3.61 -1.02
CA GLU A 47 -0.29 3.75 -1.65
C GLU A 47 -0.18 5.04 -2.48
N THR A 48 -1.24 5.38 -3.22
CA THR A 48 -1.29 6.61 -4.02
C THR A 48 -1.21 7.85 -3.14
N ASP A 49 -2.03 7.92 -2.09
CA ASP A 49 -2.01 9.02 -1.13
C ASP A 49 -0.67 9.13 -0.41
N GLN A 50 -0.08 7.99 -0.02
CA GLN A 50 1.25 7.97 0.62
C GLN A 50 2.35 8.49 -0.31
N ALA A 51 2.31 8.15 -1.60
CA ALA A 51 3.27 8.63 -2.59
C ALA A 51 3.17 10.15 -2.76
N GLU A 52 1.96 10.70 -2.90
CA GLU A 52 1.73 12.14 -3.01
C GLU A 52 2.17 12.90 -1.74
N LEU A 53 1.88 12.34 -0.56
CA LEU A 53 2.31 12.90 0.71
C LEU A 53 3.84 12.89 0.86
N MET A 54 4.50 11.81 0.43
CA MET A 54 5.96 11.71 0.43
C MET A 54 6.60 12.73 -0.52
N GLU A 55 6.06 12.90 -1.73
CA GLU A 55 6.55 13.90 -2.68
C GLU A 55 6.38 15.32 -2.12
N TYR A 56 5.22 15.63 -1.55
CA TYR A 56 4.96 16.91 -0.91
C TYR A 56 5.94 17.16 0.25
N ALA A 57 6.11 16.17 1.15
CA ALA A 57 7.03 16.27 2.28
C ALA A 57 8.47 16.51 1.82
N GLU A 58 8.93 15.78 0.81
CA GLU A 58 10.27 15.96 0.23
C GLU A 58 10.42 17.36 -0.39
N ALA A 59 9.41 17.87 -1.10
CA ALA A 59 9.43 19.21 -1.65
C ALA A 59 9.52 20.30 -0.55
N GLN A 60 8.89 20.10 0.61
CA GLN A 60 9.03 21.01 1.75
C GLN A 60 10.43 20.93 2.37
N LEU A 61 11.00 19.73 2.51
CA LEU A 61 12.35 19.54 3.00
C LEU A 61 13.39 20.19 2.09
N ARG A 62 13.25 20.06 0.76
CA ARG A 62 14.10 20.78 -0.22
C ARG A 62 14.08 22.28 0.00
N LYS A 63 12.88 22.88 0.11
CA LYS A 63 12.72 24.33 0.39
C LYS A 63 13.35 24.73 1.71
N LEU A 64 13.21 23.92 2.75
CA LEU A 64 13.80 24.19 4.05
C LEU A 64 15.33 24.11 3.99
N CYS A 65 15.90 23.10 3.34
CA CYS A 65 17.34 23.01 3.09
C CYS A 65 17.86 24.24 2.36
N ASP A 66 17.19 24.69 1.29
CA ASP A 66 17.58 25.87 0.53
C ASP A 66 17.62 27.13 1.42
N SER A 67 16.60 27.30 2.29
CA SER A 67 16.57 28.42 3.24
C SER A 67 17.72 28.38 4.26
N ARG A 68 18.23 27.17 4.56
CA ARG A 68 19.38 26.92 5.44
C ARG A 68 20.71 26.84 4.68
N LYS A 69 20.72 27.12 3.37
CA LYS A 69 21.90 27.03 2.48
C LYS A 69 22.47 25.61 2.37
N LEU A 70 21.64 24.59 2.60
CA LEU A 70 21.94 23.17 2.38
C LEU A 70 21.33 22.72 1.05
N ASN A 71 21.84 21.63 0.47
CA ASN A 71 21.31 21.06 -0.77
C ASN A 71 20.89 19.60 -0.54
N TRP A 72 19.58 19.37 -0.42
CA TRP A 72 18.98 18.06 -0.16
C TRP A 72 19.43 16.97 -1.15
N ASP A 73 19.51 17.30 -2.45
CA ASP A 73 19.84 16.34 -3.51
C ASP A 73 21.33 15.93 -3.50
N LYS A 74 22.19 16.73 -2.88
CA LYS A 74 23.63 16.44 -2.71
C LYS A 74 23.99 15.80 -1.37
N MET A 75 23.07 15.78 -0.41
CA MET A 75 23.25 15.16 0.89
C MET A 75 23.20 13.64 0.78
N SER A 76 24.03 12.94 1.56
CA SER A 76 23.92 11.48 1.70
C SER A 76 22.64 11.11 2.45
N GLU A 77 22.21 9.85 2.37
CA GLU A 77 21.06 9.35 3.13
C GLU A 77 21.22 9.57 4.63
N ALA A 78 22.42 9.32 5.17
CA ALA A 78 22.74 9.58 6.57
C ALA A 78 22.65 11.07 6.95
N ASP A 79 23.07 11.98 6.05
CA ASP A 79 22.96 13.42 6.28
C ASP A 79 21.50 13.89 6.25
N ARG A 80 20.67 13.30 5.39
CA ARG A 80 19.22 13.57 5.33
C ARG A 80 18.52 13.09 6.59
N GLU A 81 18.84 11.88 7.05
CA GLU A 81 18.30 11.32 8.30
C GLU A 81 18.66 12.20 9.49
N ASN A 82 19.93 12.61 9.61
CA ASN A 82 20.36 13.53 10.66
C ASN A 82 19.63 14.88 10.58
N PHE A 83 19.47 15.45 9.39
CA PHE A 83 18.74 16.71 9.20
C PHE A 83 17.26 16.61 9.61
N VAL A 84 16.57 15.52 9.23
CA VAL A 84 15.18 15.28 9.63
C VAL A 84 15.08 15.05 11.13
N ASN A 85 16.02 14.30 11.71
CA ASN A 85 16.08 14.07 13.14
C ASN A 85 16.29 15.39 13.90
N ASP A 86 17.21 16.24 13.46
CA ASP A 86 17.43 17.57 14.05
C ASP A 86 16.15 18.42 13.94
N LEU A 87 15.51 18.45 12.78
CA LEU A 87 14.25 19.19 12.55
C LEU A 87 13.12 18.75 13.49
N ILE A 88 12.96 17.45 13.72
CA ILE A 88 11.93 16.91 14.65
C ILE A 88 12.22 17.31 16.10
N HIS A 89 13.50 17.51 16.44
CA HIS A 89 13.94 17.82 17.80
C HIS A 89 14.19 19.31 18.04
N GLU A 90 14.10 20.17 17.02
CA GLU A 90 14.34 21.62 17.12
C GLU A 90 13.37 22.34 18.07
N ASP A 91 12.09 21.95 18.07
CA ASP A 91 11.05 22.54 18.93
C ASP A 91 10.89 21.81 20.28
N ARG A 92 11.67 20.75 20.55
CA ARG A 92 11.82 20.27 21.93
C ARG A 92 12.67 21.30 22.64
N GLU A 93 12.00 22.29 23.25
CA GLU A 93 12.60 23.04 24.35
C GLU A 93 13.22 22.01 25.30
N CYS A 94 14.55 21.90 25.29
CA CYS A 94 15.26 21.34 26.42
C CYS A 94 14.99 22.30 27.57
N SER A 95 13.86 22.10 28.26
CA SER A 95 13.60 22.65 29.57
C SER A 95 14.72 22.14 30.48
N ARG A 96 15.76 22.95 30.63
CA ARG A 96 16.85 22.74 31.58
C ARG A 96 16.44 23.24 32.95
#